data_AF-A0A1Y3BT43-F1
#
_entry.id   AF-A0A1Y3BT43-F1
#
_cell.length_a   1.000
_cell.length_b   1.000
_cell.length_c   1.000
_cell.angle_alpha   90.00
_cell.angle_beta   90.00
_cell.angle_gamma   90.00
#
_symmetry.space_group_name_H-M   'P 1'
#
loop_
_entity.id
_entity.type
_entity.pdbx_description
1 polymer ?
#
loop_
_entity_poly.entity_id
_entity_poly.type
_entity_poly.pdbx_seq_one_letter_code
_entity_poly.pdbx_strand_id
1 'polypeptide(L)'
;AISSLNYDQNPSQPRQKSIHCPHPNGYYPDRDDCRKFYACDDGRAFLMSCPLGLAYDEMTGTCSWPDMVEGCRSEEMLRFNCPEPNENEILDYGDPRYPTSDCRKFVVCIQSEIHGARTPRLLGCEEGLVFNPDRRECDYPENVPTW
;
A
#
# COMPACT_ATOMS: atom_id res chain seq x y z
N ALA A 1 47.32 -31.04 -14.24
CA ALA A 1 46.91 -30.29 -13.05
C ALA A 1 45.56 -29.63 -13.33
N ILE A 2 44.70 -29.60 -12.32
CA ILE A 2 43.27 -29.22 -12.29
C ILE A 2 43.11 -27.72 -12.61
N SER A 3 42.11 -27.23 -13.36
CA SER A 3 40.76 -26.80 -12.91
C SER A 3 40.09 -26.10 -14.12
N SER A 4 38.96 -26.52 -14.70
CA SER A 4 37.56 -26.55 -14.21
C SER A 4 36.94 -25.16 -13.94
N LEU A 5 36.34 -24.56 -14.98
CA LEU A 5 35.16 -23.70 -14.82
C LEU A 5 34.09 -24.21 -15.81
N ASN A 6 33.26 -25.14 -15.34
CA ASN A 6 32.05 -25.57 -16.04
C ASN A 6 30.92 -24.61 -15.68
N TYR A 7 30.53 -23.77 -16.64
CA TYR A 7 29.20 -23.18 -16.64
C TYR A 7 28.24 -24.26 -17.14
N ASP A 8 27.66 -25.03 -16.21
CA ASP A 8 26.61 -25.99 -16.54
C ASP A 8 25.33 -25.23 -16.95
N GLN A 9 25.17 -25.03 -18.26
CA GLN A 9 23.86 -24.79 -18.86
C GLN A 9 23.09 -26.12 -18.82
N ASN A 10 22.28 -26.34 -17.79
CA ASN A 10 21.33 -27.45 -17.75
C ASN A 10 19.92 -26.95 -18.12
N PRO A 11 19.39 -27.23 -19.34
CA PRO A 11 18.14 -26.65 -19.83
C PRO A 11 16.86 -27.40 -19.42
N SER A 12 16.87 -28.25 -18.39
CA SER A 12 15.78 -29.20 -18.14
C SER A 12 15.13 -29.15 -16.76
N GLN A 13 15.03 -27.99 -16.10
CA GLN A 13 14.03 -27.85 -15.04
C GLN A 13 12.71 -27.34 -15.66
N PRO A 14 11.59 -28.06 -15.50
CA PRO A 14 10.31 -27.55 -15.96
C PRO A 14 10.05 -26.23 -15.25
N ARG A 15 9.74 -25.15 -15.98
CA ARG A 15 9.46 -23.81 -15.45
C ARG A 15 8.50 -23.91 -14.26
N GLN A 16 9.07 -23.94 -13.05
CA GLN A 16 8.41 -24.64 -11.94
C GLN A 16 7.49 -23.66 -11.24
N LYS A 17 6.19 -23.97 -11.25
CA LYS A 17 5.21 -23.25 -10.44
C LYS A 17 5.68 -23.26 -9.00
N SER A 18 5.79 -22.09 -8.40
CA SER A 18 6.07 -21.92 -6.97
C SER A 18 4.86 -21.29 -6.29
N ILE A 19 4.85 -21.28 -4.95
CA ILE A 19 3.74 -20.68 -4.19
C ILE A 19 3.56 -19.19 -4.50
N HIS A 20 4.63 -18.50 -4.91
CA HIS A 20 4.65 -17.08 -5.28
C HIS A 20 4.55 -16.83 -6.80
N CYS A 21 4.90 -17.83 -7.62
CA CYS A 21 4.82 -17.77 -9.08
C CYS A 21 3.92 -18.88 -9.62
N PRO A 22 2.58 -18.67 -9.63
CA PRO A 22 1.63 -19.60 -10.25
C PRO A 22 1.93 -19.85 -11.73
N HIS A 23 2.52 -18.87 -12.41
CA HIS A 23 3.16 -19.04 -13.71
C HIS A 23 4.59 -18.47 -13.70
N PRO A 24 5.45 -18.89 -14.66
CA PRO A 24 6.87 -18.52 -14.65
C PRO A 24 7.11 -17.02 -14.76
N ASN A 25 6.23 -16.31 -15.45
CA ASN A 25 6.31 -14.87 -15.66
C ASN A 25 4.99 -14.22 -15.27
N GLY A 26 5.06 -13.05 -14.64
CA GLY A 26 3.88 -12.28 -14.27
C GLY A 26 4.04 -11.55 -12.94
N TYR A 27 2.94 -10.97 -12.47
CA TYR A 27 2.86 -10.30 -11.18
C TYR A 27 1.73 -10.90 -10.38
N TYR A 28 2.01 -11.28 -9.13
CA TYR A 28 1.05 -12.02 -8.29
C TYR A 28 0.97 -11.42 -6.90
N PRO A 29 -0.23 -11.32 -6.30
CA PRO A 29 -0.39 -10.77 -4.97
C PRO A 29 0.32 -11.61 -3.91
N ASP A 30 0.84 -10.95 -2.87
CA ASP A 30 1.13 -11.62 -1.62
C ASP A 30 -0.18 -11.98 -0.90
N ARG A 31 -0.23 -13.13 -0.23
CA ARG A 31 -1.46 -13.65 0.39
C ARG A 31 -1.74 -13.05 1.76
N ASP A 32 -0.72 -12.54 2.45
CA ASP A 32 -0.80 -12.09 3.83
C ASP A 32 -0.69 -10.56 3.94
N ASP A 33 -0.12 -9.90 2.93
CA ASP A 33 0.12 -8.46 2.93
C ASP A 33 -0.28 -7.83 1.60
N CYS A 34 -1.46 -7.18 1.54
CA CYS A 34 -1.97 -6.54 0.32
C CYS A 34 -1.00 -5.53 -0.30
N ARG A 35 -0.07 -4.98 0.47
CA ARG A 35 0.93 -4.00 -0.01
C ARG A 35 1.98 -4.65 -0.89
N LYS A 36 2.09 -5.98 -0.87
CA LYS A 36 3.18 -6.74 -1.48
C LYS A 36 2.67 -7.59 -2.63
N PHE A 37 3.55 -7.78 -3.58
CA PHE A 37 3.33 -8.63 -4.73
C PHE A 37 4.67 -9.20 -5.19
N TYR A 38 4.63 -10.26 -5.98
CA TYR A 38 5.81 -10.90 -6.54
C TYR A 38 5.88 -10.63 -8.03
N ALA A 39 6.98 -10.06 -8.48
CA ALA A 39 7.35 -10.08 -9.89
C ALA A 39 8.05 -11.41 -10.18
N CYS A 40 7.56 -12.17 -11.14
CA CYS A 40 8.12 -13.47 -11.52
C CYS A 40 8.82 -13.37 -12.87
N ASP A 41 10.05 -13.88 -12.92
CA ASP A 41 10.84 -14.04 -14.15
C ASP A 41 11.45 -15.45 -14.17
N ASP A 42 11.03 -16.24 -15.16
CA ASP A 42 11.38 -17.66 -15.33
C ASP A 42 11.23 -18.49 -14.04
N GLY A 43 10.14 -18.24 -13.29
CA GLY A 43 9.80 -18.93 -12.05
C GLY A 43 10.51 -18.41 -10.80
N ARG A 44 11.40 -17.42 -10.92
CA ARG A 44 12.03 -16.73 -9.79
C ARG A 44 11.15 -15.58 -9.32
N ALA A 45 10.77 -15.61 -8.05
CA ALA A 45 9.94 -14.59 -7.42
C ALA A 45 10.80 -13.46 -6.83
N PHE A 46 10.49 -12.22 -7.17
CA PHE A 46 11.06 -11.02 -6.59
C PHE A 46 9.97 -10.29 -5.81
N LEU A 47 10.14 -10.18 -4.49
CA LEU A 47 9.19 -9.49 -3.64
C LEU A 47 9.25 -7.98 -3.88
N MET A 48 8.11 -7.42 -4.25
CA MET A 48 7.90 -6.00 -4.49
C MET A 48 6.94 -5.45 -3.44
N SER A 49 6.92 -4.12 -3.30
CA SER A 49 5.96 -3.42 -2.45
C SER A 49 5.38 -2.24 -3.22
N CYS A 50 4.07 -2.07 -3.09
CA CYS A 50 3.37 -0.91 -3.60
C CYS A 50 3.84 0.37 -2.91
N PRO A 51 3.69 1.54 -3.57
CA PRO A 51 3.88 2.83 -2.92
C PRO A 51 3.05 2.98 -1.65
N LEU A 52 3.42 3.99 -0.85
CA LEU A 52 2.79 4.24 0.44
C LEU A 52 1.26 4.26 0.34
N GLY A 53 0.62 3.46 1.21
CA GLY A 53 -0.84 3.45 1.33
C GLY A 53 -1.59 2.68 0.25
N LEU A 54 -0.90 2.11 -0.75
CA LEU A 54 -1.52 1.37 -1.84
C LEU A 54 -1.39 -0.15 -1.66
N ALA A 55 -2.34 -0.87 -2.27
CA ALA A 55 -2.39 -2.32 -2.35
C ALA A 55 -2.23 -2.77 -3.81
N TYR A 56 -1.66 -3.95 -4.02
CA TYR A 56 -1.54 -4.52 -5.36
C TYR A 56 -2.88 -5.09 -5.81
N ASP A 57 -3.35 -4.62 -6.96
CA ASP A 57 -4.57 -5.03 -7.62
C ASP A 57 -4.23 -5.99 -8.77
N GLU A 58 -4.49 -7.28 -8.57
CA GLU A 58 -4.21 -8.31 -9.57
C GLU A 58 -5.09 -8.16 -10.83
N MET A 59 -6.28 -7.54 -10.73
CA MET A 59 -7.15 -7.33 -11.88
C MET A 59 -6.59 -6.30 -12.85
N THR A 60 -5.98 -5.23 -12.31
CA THR A 60 -5.37 -4.17 -13.13
C THR A 60 -3.87 -4.39 -13.36
N GLY A 61 -3.23 -5.23 -12.55
CA GLY A 61 -1.78 -5.43 -12.55
C GLY A 61 -1.00 -4.24 -12.00
N THR A 62 -1.64 -3.39 -11.20
CA THR A 62 -1.06 -2.13 -10.68
C THR A 62 -1.35 -1.93 -9.21
N CYS A 63 -0.81 -0.87 -8.60
CA CYS A 63 -1.11 -0.53 -7.22
C CYS A 63 -2.29 0.44 -7.16
N SER A 64 -3.35 0.06 -6.44
CA SER A 64 -4.60 0.81 -6.27
C SER A 64 -4.85 1.10 -4.79
N TRP A 65 -5.85 1.94 -4.51
CA TRP A 65 -6.29 2.16 -3.14
C TRP A 65 -6.86 0.86 -2.54
N PRO A 66 -6.55 0.51 -1.28
CA PRO A 66 -6.93 -0.79 -0.73
C PRO A 66 -8.44 -1.03 -0.71
N ASP A 67 -9.25 0.02 -0.57
CA ASP A 67 -10.72 -0.03 -0.63
C ASP A 67 -11.27 -0.34 -2.04
N MET A 68 -10.42 -0.28 -3.06
CA MET A 68 -10.75 -0.60 -4.45
C MET A 68 -10.21 -1.98 -4.88
N VAL A 69 -9.46 -2.66 -4.01
CA VAL A 69 -8.83 -3.95 -4.30
C VAL A 69 -9.65 -5.07 -3.68
N GLU A 70 -10.10 -6.02 -4.50
CA GLU A 70 -10.85 -7.18 -4.01
C GLU A 70 -10.03 -7.97 -2.99
N GLY A 71 -10.65 -8.31 -1.86
CA GLY A 71 -10.01 -9.06 -0.79
C GLY A 71 -9.05 -8.25 0.09
N CYS A 72 -8.88 -6.94 -0.18
CA CYS A 72 -8.17 -6.05 0.72
C CYS A 72 -9.11 -5.13 1.49
N ARG A 73 -8.78 -4.84 2.75
CA ARG A 73 -9.55 -3.93 3.61
C ARG A 73 -8.64 -2.83 4.16
N SER A 74 -8.96 -1.59 3.83
CA SER A 74 -8.17 -0.43 4.25
C SER A 74 -8.02 -0.32 5.77
N GLU A 75 -9.08 -0.60 6.53
CA GLU A 75 -9.06 -0.49 7.98
C GLU A 75 -8.12 -1.50 8.63
N GLU A 76 -8.05 -2.72 8.07
CA GLU A 76 -7.16 -3.79 8.55
C GLU A 76 -5.71 -3.52 8.16
N MET A 77 -5.49 -3.13 6.91
CA MET A 77 -4.17 -2.80 6.39
C MET A 77 -3.53 -1.62 7.13
N LEU A 78 -4.33 -0.58 7.41
CA LEU A 78 -3.87 0.63 8.11
C LEU A 78 -4.02 0.56 9.63
N ARG A 79 -4.74 -0.45 10.15
CA ARG A 79 -5.11 -0.58 11.57
C ARG A 79 -5.75 0.70 12.12
N PHE A 80 -6.61 1.30 11.30
CA PHE A 80 -7.25 2.58 11.58
C PHE A 80 -8.70 2.50 11.14
N ASN A 81 -9.63 2.92 11.99
CA ASN A 81 -11.03 3.08 11.62
C ASN A 81 -11.32 4.57 11.58
N CYS A 82 -11.98 5.02 10.51
CA CYS A 82 -12.39 6.41 10.40
C CYS A 82 -13.34 6.78 11.54
N PRO A 83 -13.09 7.88 12.26
CA PRO A 83 -14.04 8.39 13.23
C PRO A 83 -15.37 8.74 12.56
N GLU A 84 -16.47 8.52 13.28
CA GLU A 84 -17.78 8.96 12.85
C GLU A 84 -17.78 10.50 12.74
N PRO A 85 -18.26 11.05 11.61
CA PRO A 85 -18.28 12.50 11.42
C PRO A 85 -19.28 13.14 12.39
N ASN A 86 -18.97 14.34 12.89
CA ASN A 86 -19.99 15.15 13.56
C ASN A 86 -20.87 15.90 12.54
N GLU A 87 -21.98 16.51 13.00
CA GLU A 87 -22.93 17.23 12.13
C GLU A 87 -22.26 18.30 11.25
N ASN A 88 -21.27 19.03 11.78
CA ASN A 88 -20.56 20.05 11.03
C ASN A 88 -19.68 19.45 9.94
N GLU A 89 -19.01 18.33 10.22
CA GLU A 89 -18.18 17.60 9.24
C GLU A 89 -19.02 16.95 8.15
N ILE A 90 -20.26 16.57 8.44
CA ILE A 90 -21.23 16.14 7.42
C ILE A 90 -21.59 17.30 6.50
N LEU A 91 -21.81 18.50 7.06
CA LEU A 91 -22.19 19.69 6.29
C LEU A 91 -21.04 20.29 5.47
N ASP A 92 -19.80 20.10 5.90
CA ASP A 92 -18.60 20.57 5.19
C ASP A 92 -18.26 19.72 3.95
N TYR A 93 -18.88 18.53 3.82
CA TYR A 93 -18.65 17.57 2.72
C TYR A 93 -17.18 17.20 2.47
N GLY A 94 -16.28 17.54 3.39
CA GLY A 94 -14.85 17.29 3.27
C GLY A 94 -14.45 15.87 3.68
N ASP A 95 -13.22 15.53 3.32
CA ASP A 95 -12.55 14.32 3.78
C ASP A 95 -11.63 14.66 4.97
N PRO A 96 -12.04 14.37 6.22
CA PRO A 96 -11.25 14.73 7.40
C PRO A 96 -9.92 13.98 7.42
N ARG A 97 -8.88 14.67 7.92
CA ARG A 97 -7.50 14.17 8.00
C ARG A 97 -7.08 13.98 9.44
N TYR A 98 -6.34 12.91 9.70
CA TYR A 98 -5.92 12.48 11.03
C TYR A 98 -4.42 12.20 11.08
N PRO A 99 -3.74 12.54 12.21
CA PRO A 99 -2.32 12.27 12.37
C PRO A 99 -2.05 10.75 12.45
N THR A 100 -0.83 10.36 12.09
CA THR A 100 -0.30 9.02 12.38
C THR A 100 0.88 9.11 13.34
N SER A 101 1.46 7.96 13.72
CA SER A 101 2.70 7.92 14.50
C SER A 101 3.94 8.39 13.73
N ASP A 102 3.85 8.52 12.40
CA ASP A 102 4.89 9.10 11.55
C ASP A 102 4.48 10.52 11.18
N CYS A 103 5.27 11.52 11.58
CA CYS A 103 4.96 12.94 11.38
C CYS A 103 4.81 13.37 9.93
N ARG A 104 5.34 12.59 8.99
CA ARG A 104 5.22 12.88 7.56
C ARG A 104 4.01 12.19 6.94
N LYS A 105 3.20 11.48 7.72
CA LYS A 105 2.06 10.71 7.21
C LYS A 105 0.79 11.04 7.96
N PHE A 106 -0.31 11.01 7.21
CA PHE A 106 -1.66 11.24 7.72
C PHE A 106 -2.64 10.30 7.05
N VAL A 107 -3.76 10.05 7.73
CA VAL A 107 -4.89 9.32 7.16
C VAL A 107 -5.94 10.31 6.70
N VAL A 108 -6.45 10.14 5.50
CA VAL A 108 -7.65 10.83 5.03
C VAL A 108 -8.81 9.84 5.02
N CYS A 109 -9.96 10.27 5.53
CA CYS A 109 -11.17 9.45 5.58
C CYS A 109 -12.10 9.90 4.46
N ILE A 110 -12.12 9.11 3.38
CA ILE A 110 -12.90 9.43 2.18
C ILE A 110 -14.28 8.79 2.26
N GLN A 111 -15.30 9.48 1.77
CA GLN A 111 -16.64 8.88 1.67
C GLN A 111 -16.62 7.76 0.64
N SER A 112 -16.87 6.52 1.08
CA SER A 112 -17.06 5.39 0.16
C SER A 112 -18.55 5.23 -0.15
N GLU A 113 -18.89 5.27 -1.44
CA GLU A 113 -20.26 5.01 -1.92
C GLU A 113 -20.69 3.54 -1.69
N ILE A 114 -19.72 2.63 -1.53
CA ILE A 114 -19.95 1.17 -1.49
C ILE A 114 -20.34 0.68 -0.09
N HIS A 115 -19.86 1.34 0.97
CA HIS A 115 -20.03 0.88 2.34
C HIS A 115 -20.86 1.81 3.23
N GLY A 116 -21.27 2.98 2.73
CA GLY A 116 -21.96 4.01 3.52
C GLY A 116 -21.08 4.67 4.61
N ALA A 117 -20.02 3.99 5.06
CA ALA A 117 -18.98 4.47 5.96
C ALA A 117 -17.80 5.09 5.19
N ARG A 118 -17.04 5.95 5.88
CA ARG A 118 -15.78 6.50 5.33
C ARG A 118 -14.66 5.47 5.41
N THR A 119 -13.86 5.35 4.35
CA THR A 119 -12.71 4.45 4.29
C THR A 119 -11.40 5.22 4.47
N PRO A 120 -10.43 4.69 5.23
CA PRO A 120 -9.16 5.38 5.47
C PRO A 120 -8.19 5.16 4.31
N ARG A 121 -7.49 6.22 3.90
CA ARG A 121 -6.37 6.17 2.96
C ARG A 121 -5.15 6.83 3.58
N LEU A 122 -4.01 6.15 3.50
CA LEU A 122 -2.74 6.65 4.03
C LEU A 122 -2.04 7.51 2.97
N LEU A 123 -1.70 8.73 3.35
CA LEU A 123 -0.99 9.70 2.52
C LEU A 123 0.27 10.19 3.22
N GLY A 124 1.16 10.80 2.44
CA GLY A 124 2.36 11.47 2.92
C GLY A 124 2.29 12.97 2.63
N CYS A 125 2.93 13.75 3.50
CA CYS A 125 3.26 15.12 3.19
C CYS A 125 4.39 15.18 2.16
N GLU A 126 4.46 16.29 1.41
CA GLU A 126 5.59 16.57 0.53
C GLU A 126 6.90 16.66 1.33
N GLU A 127 8.03 16.55 0.63
CA GLU A 127 9.35 16.57 1.25
C GLU A 127 9.57 17.86 2.06
N GLY A 128 10.01 17.70 3.32
CA GLY A 128 10.22 18.81 4.24
C GLY A 128 9.00 19.24 5.05
N LEU A 129 7.80 18.73 4.74
CA LEU A 129 6.58 19.04 5.48
C LEU A 129 6.17 17.90 6.43
N VAL A 130 5.40 18.26 7.46
CA VAL A 130 4.84 17.33 8.45
C VAL A 130 3.35 17.64 8.67
N PHE A 131 2.58 16.66 9.13
CA PHE A 131 1.16 16.85 9.35
C PHE A 131 0.90 17.68 10.62
N ASN A 132 0.18 18.79 10.45
CA ASN A 132 -0.30 19.65 11.53
C ASN A 132 -1.71 19.20 11.95
N PRO A 133 -1.88 18.61 13.15
CA PRO A 133 -3.19 18.12 13.59
C PRO A 133 -4.19 19.24 13.89
N ASP A 134 -3.72 20.43 14.28
CA ASP A 134 -4.59 21.57 14.61
C ASP A 134 -5.20 22.17 13.35
N ARG A 135 -4.41 22.23 12.28
CA ARG A 135 -4.84 22.76 10.97
C ARG A 135 -5.39 21.69 10.03
N ARG A 136 -5.23 20.41 10.39
CA ARG A 136 -5.58 19.22 9.58
C ARG A 136 -4.96 19.25 8.18
N GLU A 137 -3.73 19.76 8.05
CA GLU A 137 -3.01 19.88 6.78
C GLU A 137 -1.50 19.67 6.97
N CYS A 138 -0.77 19.47 5.86
CA CYS A 138 0.70 19.46 5.92
C CYS A 138 1.20 20.90 6.05
N ASP A 139 2.09 21.13 7.01
CA ASP A 139 2.68 22.42 7.30
C ASP A 139 4.19 22.25 7.53
N TYR A 140 4.91 23.36 7.62
CA TYR A 140 6.31 23.34 8.00
C TYR A 140 6.45 22.87 9.46
N PRO A 141 7.53 22.14 9.80
CA PRO A 141 7.73 21.61 11.15
C PRO A 141 7.64 22.66 12.27
N GLU A 142 8.10 23.88 12.03
CA GLU A 142 8.03 24.99 12.99
C GLU A 142 6.61 25.46 13.32
N ASN A 143 5.63 25.17 12.46
CA ASN A 143 4.23 25.55 12.64
C ASN A 143 3.41 24.44 13.30
N VAL A 144 3.99 23.24 13.49
CA VAL A 144 3.30 22.12 14.12
C VAL A 144 3.51 22.21 15.63
N PRO A 145 2.44 22.40 16.42
CA PRO A 145 2.55 22.39 17.86
C PRO A 145 3.20 21.09 18.31
N THR A 146 4.15 21.23 19.24
CA THR A 146 5.11 20.22 19.70
C THR A 146 4.66 18.77 19.57
N TRP A 147 5.50 17.99 18.86
CA TRP A 147 5.58 16.54 18.97
C TRP A 147 6.26 16.14 20.28
#